data_AF-A0A2M7P664-F1
#
_entry.id   AF-A0A2M7P664-F1
#
_cell.length_a   1.000
_cell.length_b   1.000
_cell.length_c   1.000
_cell.angle_alpha   90.00
_cell.angle_beta   90.00
_cell.angle_gamma   90.00
#
_symmetry.space_group_name_H-M   'P 1'
#
loop_
_entity.id
_entity.type
_entity.pdbx_description
1 polymer ?
#
loop_
_entity_poly.entity_id
_entity_poly.type
_entity_poly.pdbx_seq_one_letter_code
_entity_poly.pdbx_strand_id
1 'polypeptide(L)'
;MRQILIDDLSREEWAVVDNFLKRNARPGPIDGMYWLPLPAELLSATQQEHGDCAPFCCGIELGEAAVAFELLVRSQAKLHCDCIAYATPEQRAFLLAFVDRLVAEERITA
;
A
#
# COMPACT_ATOMS: atom_id res chain seq x y z
N MET A 1 10.54 5.08 -8.37
CA MET A 1 10.09 5.27 -6.97
C MET A 1 10.52 4.06 -6.16
N ARG A 2 10.64 4.17 -4.83
CA ARG A 2 11.01 3.02 -3.97
C ARG A 2 9.77 2.17 -3.71
N GLN A 3 9.87 0.86 -3.87
CA GLN A 3 8.75 -0.07 -3.71
C GLN A 3 9.23 -1.44 -3.22
N ILE A 4 8.31 -2.21 -2.64
CA ILE A 4 8.44 -3.65 -2.42
C ILE A 4 7.69 -4.34 -3.56
N LEU A 5 8.29 -5.34 -4.17
CA LEU A 5 7.73 -6.05 -5.32
C LEU A 5 7.66 -7.55 -4.99
N ILE A 6 6.52 -8.17 -5.26
CA ILE A 6 6.40 -9.61 -5.44
C ILE A 6 6.10 -9.80 -6.93
N ASP A 7 7.02 -10.39 -7.67
CA ASP A 7 6.91 -10.68 -9.09
C ASP A 7 6.63 -12.17 -9.34
N ASP A 8 6.64 -12.59 -10.61
CA ASP A 8 6.43 -13.98 -11.04
C ASP A 8 5.18 -14.67 -10.45
N LEU A 9 4.12 -13.88 -10.19
CA LEU A 9 2.86 -14.42 -9.72
C LEU A 9 2.24 -15.32 -10.78
N SER A 10 1.91 -16.54 -10.39
CA SER A 10 1.00 -17.39 -11.16
C SER A 10 -0.38 -16.75 -11.28
N ARG A 11 -1.19 -17.25 -12.21
CA ARG A 11 -2.58 -16.79 -12.36
C ARG A 11 -3.41 -17.08 -11.11
N GLU A 12 -3.16 -18.20 -10.43
CA GLU A 12 -3.82 -18.52 -9.17
C GLU A 12 -3.40 -17.54 -8.05
N GLU A 13 -2.10 -17.27 -7.90
CA GLU A 13 -1.58 -16.32 -6.91
C GLU A 13 -2.10 -14.91 -7.15
N TRP A 14 -2.13 -14.47 -8.41
CA TRP A 14 -2.71 -13.19 -8.80
C TRP A 14 -4.15 -13.05 -8.30
N ALA A 15 -4.98 -14.08 -8.52
CA ALA A 15 -6.38 -14.05 -8.14
C ALA A 15 -6.58 -14.02 -6.62
N VAL A 16 -5.74 -14.70 -5.84
CA VAL A 16 -5.83 -14.64 -4.37
C VAL A 16 -5.29 -13.32 -3.82
N VAL A 17 -4.24 -12.75 -4.43
CA VAL A 17 -3.75 -11.38 -4.10
C VAL A 17 -4.84 -10.35 -4.35
N ASP A 18 -5.49 -10.37 -5.52
CA ASP A 18 -6.59 -9.47 -5.87
C ASP A 18 -7.73 -9.54 -4.82
N ASN A 19 -8.14 -10.77 -4.48
CA ASN A 19 -9.17 -10.98 -3.47
C ASN A 19 -8.74 -10.53 -2.07
N PHE A 20 -7.48 -10.74 -1.70
CA PHE A 20 -6.94 -10.27 -0.42
C PHE A 20 -6.95 -8.74 -0.36
N LEU A 21 -6.47 -8.06 -1.40
CA LEU A 21 -6.42 -6.60 -1.46
C LEU A 21 -7.83 -5.99 -1.40
N LYS A 22 -8.82 -6.57 -2.07
CA LYS A 22 -10.23 -6.15 -1.98
C LYS A 22 -10.81 -6.22 -0.58
N ARG A 23 -10.35 -7.15 0.26
CA ARG A 23 -10.82 -7.32 1.65
C ARG A 23 -10.04 -6.46 2.65
N ASN A 24 -8.77 -6.19 2.38
CA ASN A 24 -7.82 -5.64 3.36
C ASN A 24 -7.32 -4.22 3.03
N ALA A 25 -7.59 -3.72 1.84
CA ALA A 25 -7.24 -2.37 1.39
C ALA A 25 -8.48 -1.70 0.78
N ARG A 26 -8.35 -0.43 0.39
CA ARG A 26 -9.41 0.31 -0.31
C ARG A 26 -9.15 0.27 -1.82
N PRO A 27 -10.17 0.09 -2.67
CA PRO A 27 -9.99 0.21 -4.11
C PRO A 27 -9.56 1.63 -4.48
N GLY A 28 -8.67 1.73 -5.46
CA GLY A 28 -8.23 2.97 -6.07
C GLY A 28 -9.16 3.42 -7.20
N PRO A 29 -8.84 4.56 -7.85
CA PRO A 29 -9.66 5.13 -8.92
C PRO A 29 -9.58 4.37 -10.25
N ILE A 30 -8.66 3.42 -10.37
CA ILE A 30 -8.45 2.58 -11.55
C ILE A 30 -8.32 1.12 -11.11
N ASP A 31 -8.69 0.21 -12.00
CA ASP A 31 -8.56 -1.22 -11.76
C ASP A 31 -7.10 -1.61 -11.50
N GLY A 32 -6.88 -2.52 -10.55
CA GLY A 32 -5.55 -2.93 -10.11
C GLY A 32 -4.88 -1.96 -9.13
N MET A 33 -5.43 -0.77 -8.89
CA MET A 33 -4.92 0.15 -7.88
C MET A 33 -5.65 -0.04 -6.56
N TYR A 34 -4.90 -0.08 -5.46
CA TYR A 34 -5.41 -0.15 -4.10
C TYR A 34 -4.69 0.86 -3.20
N TRP A 35 -5.37 1.27 -2.15
CA TRP A 35 -4.86 2.17 -1.12
C TRP A 35 -4.85 1.46 0.23
N LEU A 36 -3.68 1.37 0.85
CA LEU A 36 -3.53 0.92 2.23
C LEU A 36 -3.49 2.14 3.15
N PRO A 37 -4.57 2.46 3.89
CA PRO A 37 -4.57 3.60 4.81
C PRO A 37 -3.60 3.37 5.96
N LEU A 38 -2.86 4.40 6.33
CA LEU A 38 -2.02 4.35 7.52
C LEU A 38 -2.88 4.50 8.79
N PRO A 39 -2.58 3.72 9.85
CA PRO A 39 -3.08 3.98 11.19
C PRO A 39 -2.67 5.39 11.67
N ALA A 40 -3.53 6.03 12.46
CA ALA A 40 -3.33 7.41 12.90
C ALA A 40 -2.05 7.57 13.76
N GLU A 41 -1.75 6.56 14.57
CA GLU A 41 -0.56 6.47 15.42
C GLU A 41 0.75 6.34 14.64
N LEU A 42 0.69 5.99 13.35
CA LEU A 42 1.85 5.87 12.48
C LEU A 42 2.04 7.10 11.57
N LEU A 43 1.17 8.10 11.66
CA LEU A 43 1.34 9.34 10.88
C LEU A 43 2.58 10.10 11.35
N SER A 44 3.36 10.63 10.41
CA SER A 44 4.46 11.53 10.72
C SER A 44 3.95 12.86 11.31
N ALA A 45 4.82 13.64 11.93
CA ALA A 45 4.44 14.96 12.49
C ALA A 45 3.74 15.84 11.45
N THR A 46 4.31 15.96 10.24
CA THR A 46 3.72 16.73 9.13
C THR A 46 2.36 16.18 8.68
N GLN A 47 2.17 14.85 8.71
CA GLN A 47 0.88 14.24 8.35
C GLN A 47 -0.18 14.50 9.42
N GLN A 48 0.18 14.45 10.71
CA GLN A 48 -0.72 14.79 11.80
C GLN A 48 -1.13 16.28 11.76
N GLU A 49 -0.19 17.18 11.46
CA GLU A 49 -0.46 18.60 11.29
C GLU A 49 -1.37 18.88 10.08
N HIS A 50 -1.27 18.09 9.03
CA HIS A 50 -2.04 18.25 7.79
C HIS A 50 -3.31 17.38 7.77
N GLY A 51 -4.15 17.50 8.80
CA GLY A 51 -5.41 16.72 8.90
C GLY A 51 -6.33 16.86 7.68
N ASP A 52 -6.38 18.03 7.05
CA ASP A 52 -7.18 18.28 5.82
C ASP A 52 -6.63 17.56 4.57
N CYS A 53 -5.44 16.97 4.66
CA CYS A 53 -4.87 16.12 3.62
C CYS A 53 -5.18 14.63 3.83
N ALA A 54 -5.82 14.24 4.94
CA ALA A 54 -6.21 12.86 5.18
C ALA A 54 -7.28 12.37 4.16
N PRO A 55 -7.40 11.05 3.94
CA PRO A 55 -6.57 9.98 4.49
C PRO A 55 -5.17 9.90 3.86
N PHE A 56 -4.21 9.46 4.66
CA PHE A 56 -2.86 9.13 4.21
C PHE A 56 -2.75 7.63 3.95
N CYS A 57 -2.18 7.26 2.80
CA CYS A 57 -2.11 5.87 2.38
C CYS A 57 -0.86 5.56 1.57
N CYS A 58 -0.44 4.30 1.61
CA CYS A 58 0.49 3.75 0.62
C CYS A 58 -0.30 3.24 -0.58
N GLY A 59 0.22 3.50 -1.79
CA GLY A 59 -0.32 2.94 -3.03
C GLY A 59 0.12 1.48 -3.22
N ILE A 60 -0.79 0.66 -3.74
CA ILE A 60 -0.51 -0.72 -4.12
C ILE A 60 -1.03 -0.93 -5.55
N GLU A 61 -0.17 -1.43 -6.43
CA GLU A 61 -0.49 -1.72 -7.82
C GLU A 61 -0.41 -3.22 -8.06
N LEU A 62 -1.53 -3.82 -8.45
CA LEU A 62 -1.60 -5.20 -8.92
C LEU A 62 -1.57 -5.21 -10.44
N GLY A 63 -0.39 -5.48 -11.00
CA GLY A 63 -0.15 -5.66 -12.43
C GLY A 63 -0.45 -7.09 -12.89
N GLU A 64 -0.12 -7.44 -14.14
CA GLU A 64 -0.49 -8.73 -14.74
C GLU A 64 0.09 -9.97 -14.04
N ALA A 65 1.35 -9.89 -13.57
CA ALA A 65 2.06 -10.99 -12.93
C ALA A 65 2.87 -10.52 -11.70
N ALA A 66 2.53 -9.36 -11.14
CA ALA A 66 3.26 -8.79 -10.02
C ALA A 66 2.37 -7.87 -9.18
N VAL A 67 2.71 -7.73 -7.90
CA VAL A 67 2.13 -6.72 -7.01
C VAL A 67 3.23 -5.83 -6.43
N ALA A 68 3.06 -4.52 -6.59
CA ALA A 68 4.00 -3.50 -6.13
C ALA A 68 3.37 -2.67 -5.00
N PHE A 69 4.13 -2.48 -3.92
CA PHE A 69 3.76 -1.69 -2.76
C PHE A 69 4.64 -0.45 -2.69
N GLU A 70 4.07 0.74 -2.89
CA GLU A 70 4.83 1.99 -2.85
C GLU A 70 5.33 2.27 -1.43
N LEU A 71 6.61 2.63 -1.31
CA LEU A 71 7.18 3.18 -0.07
C LEU A 71 6.97 4.69 0.04
N LEU A 72 5.96 5.22 -0.65
CA LEU A 72 5.57 6.63 -0.64
C LEU A 72 4.19 6.75 0.00
N VAL A 73 4.09 7.59 1.02
CA VAL A 73 2.80 7.92 1.63
C VAL A 73 2.19 9.09 0.87
N ARG A 74 0.96 8.92 0.42
CA ARG A 74 0.20 9.91 -0.34
C ARG A 74 -1.00 10.41 0.44
N SER A 75 -1.38 11.65 0.18
CA SER A 75 -2.71 12.17 0.51
C SER A 75 -3.69 11.75 -0.58
N GLN A 76 -4.90 11.32 -0.21
CA GLN A 76 -5.99 11.14 -1.18
C GLN A 76 -6.76 12.44 -1.48
N ALA A 77 -6.54 13.49 -0.70
CA ALA A 77 -7.25 14.77 -0.85
C ALA A 77 -6.47 15.79 -1.67
N LYS A 78 -5.13 15.78 -1.60
CA LYS A 78 -4.26 16.75 -2.28
C LYS A 78 -3.12 16.04 -3.02
N LEU A 79 -2.84 16.47 -4.25
CA LEU A 79 -1.79 15.88 -5.09
C LEU A 79 -0.38 16.43 -4.81
N HIS A 80 -0.28 17.64 -4.29
CA HIS A 80 0.98 18.32 -4.00
C HIS A 80 0.94 18.90 -2.59
N CYS A 81 1.71 18.31 -1.68
CA CYS A 81 1.87 18.76 -0.31
C CYS A 81 3.09 18.09 0.31
N ASP A 82 3.76 18.76 1.25
CA ASP A 82 4.95 18.24 1.94
C ASP A 82 4.66 17.00 2.81
N CYS A 83 3.38 16.72 3.11
CA CYS A 83 2.97 15.48 3.77
C CYS A 83 3.06 14.24 2.85
N ILE A 84 3.25 14.44 1.54
CA ILE A 84 3.55 13.37 0.58
C ILE A 84 5.06 13.12 0.62
N ALA A 85 5.46 12.06 1.31
CA ALA A 85 6.85 11.76 1.57
C ALA A 85 7.10 10.26 1.57
N TYR A 86 8.37 9.86 1.45
CA TYR A 86 8.74 8.45 1.65
C TYR A 86 8.35 8.01 3.07
N ALA A 87 7.90 6.76 3.17
CA ALA A 87 7.49 6.16 4.43
C ALA A 87 8.61 6.24 5.48
N THR A 88 8.24 6.62 6.71
CA THR A 88 9.14 6.53 7.87
C THR A 88 9.50 5.06 8.14
N PRO A 89 10.51 4.78 8.99
CA PRO A 89 10.84 3.41 9.37
C PRO A 89 9.64 2.62 9.92
N GLU A 90 8.78 3.25 10.71
CA GLU A 90 7.59 2.66 11.33
C GLU A 90 6.51 2.38 10.28
N GLN A 91 6.25 3.34 9.38
CA GLN A 91 5.30 3.17 8.27
C GLN A 91 5.76 2.08 7.29
N ARG A 92 7.08 1.99 7.04
CA ARG A 92 7.67 0.91 6.25
C ARG A 92 7.51 -0.43 6.94
N ALA A 93 7.73 -0.51 8.26
CA ALA A 93 7.53 -1.74 9.03
C ALA A 93 6.06 -2.19 8.99
N PHE A 94 5.12 -1.25 9.07
CA PHE A 94 3.69 -1.53 8.89
C PHE A 94 3.37 -2.08 7.49
N LEU A 95 3.93 -1.47 6.44
CA LEU A 95 3.75 -1.96 5.07
C LEU A 95 4.36 -3.36 4.89
N LEU A 96 5.56 -3.60 5.42
CA LEU A 96 6.18 -4.93 5.38
C LEU A 96 5.35 -5.98 6.12
N ALA A 97 4.83 -5.66 7.31
CA ALA A 97 3.94 -6.57 8.03
C ALA A 97 2.64 -6.88 7.26
N PHE A 98 2.12 -5.91 6.50
CA PHE A 98 0.99 -6.15 5.58
C PHE A 98 1.37 -7.12 4.45
N VAL A 99 2.56 -6.94 3.86
CA VAL A 99 3.09 -7.82 2.79
C VAL A 99 3.34 -9.24 3.34
N ASP A 100 4.00 -9.38 4.48
CA ASP A 100 4.27 -10.67 5.11
C ASP A 100 2.97 -11.43 5.40
N ARG A 101 1.94 -10.70 5.85
CA ARG A 101 0.61 -11.27 6.09
C ARG A 101 -0.06 -11.75 4.81
N LEU A 102 0.00 -10.99 3.73
CA LEU A 102 -0.50 -11.40 2.42
C LEU A 102 0.16 -12.71 1.98
N VAL A 103 1.50 -12.76 2.00
CA VAL A 103 2.28 -13.93 1.57
C VAL A 103 1.94 -15.15 2.42
N ALA A 104 1.85 -14.99 3.75
CA ALA A 104 1.58 -16.09 4.66
C ALA A 104 0.14 -16.61 4.60
N GLU A 105 -0.87 -15.72 4.57
CA GLU A 105 -2.29 -16.11 4.57
C GLU A 105 -2.69 -16.75 3.24
N GLU A 106 -2.23 -16.19 2.11
CA GLU A 106 -2.60 -16.66 0.77
C GLU A 106 -1.60 -17.70 0.22
N ARG A 107 -0.58 -18.06 1.00
CA ARG A 107 0.44 -19.08 0.67
C ARG A 107 1.13 -18.82 -0.67
N ILE A 108 1.50 -17.56 -0.90
CA ILE A 108 2.23 -17.13 -2.09
C ILE A 108 3.64 -17.73 -2.03
N THR A 109 4.12 -18.25 -3.16
CA THR A 109 5.41 -18.95 -3.27
C THR A 109 6.42 -18.30 -4.20
N ALA A 110 5.99 -17.26 -4.92
CA ALA A 110 6.85 -16.43 -5.76
C ALA A 110 8.01 -15.77 -4.98
#